data_AF-A0A0C2C1D5-F1
#
_entry.id   AF-A0A0C2C1D5-F1
#
_cell.length_a   1.000
_cell.length_b   1.000
_cell.length_c   1.000
_cell.angle_alpha   90.00
_cell.angle_beta   90.00
_cell.angle_gamma   90.00
#
_symmetry.space_group_name_H-M   'P 1'
#
loop_
_entity.id
_entity.type
_entity.pdbx_description
1 polymer ?
#
loop_
_entity_poly.entity_id
_entity_poly.type
_entity_poly.pdbx_seq_one_letter_code
_entity_poly.pdbx_strand_id
1 'polypeptide(L)'
;MITLTRMLAGVLRRSPTVTLRVTDDEGRVLVDAANAGRDDYRLSVALLNGPVIVDLYGHYLRFVDTGGKAAYRGTDAASRTYVKFGECIQDKRELHILIEPSS
;
A
#
# COMPACT_ATOMS: atom_id res chain seq x y z
N MET A 1 13.53 -2.19 4.02
CA MET A 1 12.86 -1.04 4.64
C MET A 1 11.64 -0.71 3.80
N ILE A 2 10.47 -0.59 4.42
CA ILE A 2 9.23 -0.17 3.76
C ILE A 2 9.02 1.30 4.09
N THR A 3 8.76 2.12 3.09
CA THR A 3 8.52 3.56 3.30
C THR A 3 7.24 3.97 2.59
N LEU A 4 6.36 4.61 3.35
CA LEU A 4 5.20 5.32 2.82
C LEU A 4 5.64 6.73 2.47
N THR A 5 5.55 7.11 1.20
CA THR A 5 5.95 8.45 0.75
C THR A 5 4.73 9.21 0.25
N ARG A 6 4.57 10.45 0.71
CA ARG A 6 3.56 11.39 0.20
C ARG A 6 4.17 12.16 -0.97
N MET A 7 3.48 12.20 -2.11
CA MET A 7 3.82 13.14 -3.20
C MET A 7 2.86 14.34 -3.19
N LEU A 8 3.24 15.39 -3.92
CA LEU A 8 2.44 16.60 -4.10
C LEU A 8 1.67 16.48 -5.42
N ALA A 9 0.37 16.19 -5.36
CA ALA A 9 -0.52 16.30 -6.51
C ALA A 9 -1.39 17.56 -6.42
N GLY A 10 -1.47 18.29 -7.53
CA GLY A 10 -2.25 19.53 -7.65
C GLY A 10 -3.73 19.35 -7.34
N VAL A 11 -4.28 20.39 -6.70
CA VAL A 11 -5.69 20.68 -6.34
C VAL A 11 -6.72 19.68 -6.87
N LEU A 12 -7.16 18.76 -6.02
CA LEU A 12 -8.37 17.95 -6.21
C LEU A 12 -9.21 17.91 -4.92
N ARG A 13 -10.53 17.82 -5.11
CA ARG A 13 -11.61 17.86 -4.11
C ARG A 13 -11.27 17.20 -2.76
N ARG A 14 -11.86 17.71 -1.66
CA ARG A 14 -11.76 17.14 -0.30
C ARG A 14 -11.84 15.61 -0.35
N SER A 15 -10.70 14.97 -0.24
CA SER A 15 -10.61 13.52 -0.26
C SER A 15 -11.05 12.99 1.10
N PRO A 16 -11.88 11.94 1.17
CA PRO A 16 -12.25 11.34 2.43
C PRO A 16 -11.00 10.85 3.16
N THR A 17 -10.96 11.15 4.46
CA THR A 17 -9.99 10.58 5.40
C THR A 17 -10.30 9.10 5.59
N VAL A 18 -9.25 8.26 5.57
CA VAL A 18 -9.36 6.81 5.69
C VAL A 18 -8.38 6.24 6.71
N THR A 19 -8.66 5.05 7.21
CA THR A 19 -7.66 4.21 7.86
C THR A 19 -7.13 3.21 6.83
N LEU A 20 -5.81 3.15 6.66
CA LEU A 20 -5.12 2.26 5.73
C LEU A 20 -4.29 1.23 6.50
N ARG A 21 -4.49 -0.04 6.17
CA ARG A 21 -3.68 -1.14 6.68
C ARG A 21 -3.20 -2.04 5.54
N VAL A 22 -1.91 -2.36 5.55
CA VAL A 22 -1.29 -3.32 4.63
C VAL A 22 -0.63 -4.43 5.43
N THR A 23 -0.97 -5.67 5.13
CA THR A 23 -0.37 -6.87 5.73
C THR A 23 0.26 -7.77 4.67
N ASP A 24 1.23 -8.57 5.05
CA ASP A 24 1.72 -9.67 4.20
C ASP A 24 0.86 -10.94 4.35
N ASP A 25 1.25 -11.97 3.60
CA ASP A 25 0.68 -13.31 3.58
C ASP A 25 0.72 -14.04 4.93
N GLU A 26 1.65 -13.68 5.79
CA GLU A 26 1.77 -14.17 7.17
C GLU A 26 0.91 -13.36 8.15
N GLY A 27 0.15 -12.37 7.67
CA GLY A 27 -0.69 -11.49 8.48
C GLY A 27 0.09 -10.41 9.24
N ARG A 28 1.38 -10.22 8.97
CA ARG A 28 2.19 -9.20 9.62
C ARG A 28 1.84 -7.83 9.06
N VAL A 29 1.68 -6.86 9.95
CA VAL A 29 1.38 -5.47 9.58
C VAL A 29 2.65 -4.81 9.05
N LEU A 30 2.60 -4.40 7.77
CA LEU A 30 3.67 -3.67 7.09
C LEU A 30 3.44 -2.16 7.15
N VAL A 31 2.17 -1.75 7.12
CA VAL A 31 1.72 -0.35 7.23
C VAL A 31 0.44 -0.30 8.05
N ASP A 32 0.39 0.61 9.03
CA ASP A 32 -0.82 0.99 9.75
C ASP A 32 -0.87 2.52 9.83
N ALA A 33 -1.80 3.14 9.10
CA ALA A 33 -1.91 4.59 8.98
C ALA A 33 -3.36 5.02 9.23
N ALA A 34 -3.63 5.52 10.43
CA ALA A 34 -4.92 6.07 10.82
C ALA A 34 -5.08 7.53 10.36
N ASN A 35 -6.32 7.95 10.12
CA ASN A 35 -6.69 9.31 9.69
C ASN A 35 -5.88 9.79 8.47
N ALA A 36 -5.62 8.88 7.56
CA ALA A 36 -4.90 9.09 6.32
C ALA A 36 -5.80 9.91 5.37
N GLY A 37 -5.52 11.20 5.22
CA GLY A 37 -6.11 12.02 4.16
C GLY A 37 -5.40 11.71 2.84
N ARG A 38 -6.15 11.32 1.80
CA ARG A 38 -5.57 11.10 0.47
C ARG A 38 -4.80 12.35 0.04
N ASP A 39 -3.59 12.15 -0.46
CA ASP A 39 -3.40 12.48 -1.87
C ASP A 39 -2.74 11.32 -2.66
N ASP A 40 -1.64 10.71 -2.20
CA ASP A 40 -0.76 9.95 -3.11
C ASP A 40 -0.08 8.73 -2.45
N TYR A 41 -0.83 7.81 -1.82
CA TYR A 41 -0.21 6.67 -1.14
C TYR A 41 0.52 5.75 -2.14
N ARG A 42 1.84 5.71 -2.03
CA ARG A 42 2.69 4.70 -2.66
C ARG A 42 3.46 3.96 -1.60
N LEU A 43 3.44 2.64 -1.69
CA LEU A 43 4.31 1.80 -0.88
C LEU A 43 5.60 1.56 -1.66
N SER A 44 6.72 2.03 -1.14
CA SER A 44 8.04 1.69 -1.68
C SER A 44 8.67 0.60 -0.83
N VAL A 45 8.99 -0.52 -1.45
CA VAL A 45 9.69 -1.65 -0.83
C VAL A 45 11.11 -1.67 -1.35
N ALA A 46 12.08 -1.37 -0.49
CA ALA A 46 13.49 -1.40 -0.89
C ALA A 46 13.97 -2.86 -1.04
N LEU A 47 14.41 -3.23 -2.26
CA LEU A 47 14.99 -4.54 -2.57
C LEU A 47 16.45 -4.39 -3.02
N LEU A 48 17.19 -5.50 -3.02
CA LEU A 48 18.58 -5.56 -3.47
C LEU A 48 18.76 -5.10 -4.93
N ASN A 49 17.78 -5.40 -5.80
CA ASN A 49 17.81 -5.05 -7.22
C ASN A 49 17.09 -3.72 -7.53
N GLY A 50 16.87 -2.88 -6.51
CA GLY A 50 16.14 -1.61 -6.62
C GLY A 50 14.77 -1.64 -5.96
N PRO A 51 14.17 -0.47 -5.67
CA PRO A 51 12.88 -0.39 -5.00
C PRO A 51 11.74 -0.83 -5.91
N VAL A 52 10.77 -1.55 -5.36
CA VAL A 52 9.48 -1.81 -6.01
C VAL A 52 8.43 -0.86 -5.44
N ILE A 53 7.65 -0.26 -6.32
CA ILE A 53 6.56 0.65 -5.96
C ILE A 53 5.24 -0.08 -6.16
N VAL A 54 4.43 -0.13 -5.11
CA VAL A 54 3.06 -0.68 -5.14
C VAL A 54 2.08 0.49 -5.13
N ASP A 55 1.12 0.47 -6.06
CA ASP A 55 0.15 1.55 -6.27
C ASP A 55 -1.05 1.39 -5.32
N LEU A 56 -0.97 1.99 -4.12
CA LEU A 56 -2.09 2.02 -3.19
C LEU A 56 -3.18 3.04 -3.60
N TYR A 57 -2.87 3.97 -4.52
CA TYR A 57 -3.82 4.96 -4.99
C TYR A 57 -4.90 4.33 -5.88
N GLY A 58 -4.55 3.32 -6.68
CA GLY A 58 -5.52 2.51 -7.42
C GLY A 58 -6.55 1.83 -6.49
N HIS A 59 -6.09 1.31 -5.35
CA HIS A 59 -6.98 0.73 -4.32
C HIS A 59 -7.87 1.79 -3.67
N TYR A 60 -7.31 2.96 -3.37
CA TYR A 60 -8.08 4.09 -2.85
C TYR A 60 -9.18 4.57 -3.82
N LEU A 61 -8.89 4.64 -5.12
CA LEU A 61 -9.90 4.99 -6.12
C LEU A 61 -11.08 4.01 -6.08
N ARG A 62 -10.81 2.71 -5.98
CA ARG A 62 -11.86 1.69 -5.85
C ARG A 62 -12.66 1.85 -4.56
N PHE A 63 -12.03 2.24 -3.45
CA PHE A 63 -12.75 2.61 -2.23
C PHE A 63 -13.70 3.80 -2.47
N VAL A 64 -13.22 4.87 -3.12
CA VAL A 64 -14.05 6.03 -3.45
C VAL A 64 -15.21 5.66 -4.39
N ASP A 65 -14.99 4.73 -5.33
CA ASP A 65 -16.04 4.23 -6.23
C ASP A 65 -17.17 3.51 -5.47
N THR A 66 -16.91 2.98 -4.27
CA THR A 66 -17.96 2.46 -3.36
C THR A 66 -18.73 3.57 -2.62
N GLY A 67 -18.42 4.83 -2.89
CA GLY A 67 -18.92 5.99 -2.15
C GLY A 67 -18.23 6.23 -0.80
N GLY A 68 -17.15 5.51 -0.52
CA GLY A 68 -16.37 5.64 0.72
C GLY A 68 -17.14 5.27 1.99
N LYS A 69 -18.19 4.45 1.87
CA LYS A 69 -19.08 4.05 2.99
C LYS A 69 -18.75 2.68 3.56
N ALA A 70 -18.18 1.79 2.75
CA ALA A 70 -17.84 0.44 3.14
C ALA A 70 -16.33 0.23 3.06
N ALA A 71 -15.81 -0.66 3.90
CA ALA A 71 -14.41 -1.06 3.85
C ALA A 71 -14.07 -1.65 2.47
N TYR A 72 -12.99 -1.17 1.86
CA TYR A 72 -12.40 -1.76 0.68
C TYR A 72 -11.35 -2.80 1.09
N ARG A 73 -11.41 -3.97 0.45
CA ARG A 73 -10.42 -5.04 0.60
C ARG A 73 -9.85 -5.40 -0.77
N GLY A 74 -8.54 -5.47 -0.87
CA GLY A 74 -7.83 -5.81 -2.09
C GLY A 74 -6.56 -6.58 -1.83
N THR A 75 -5.99 -7.12 -2.91
CA THR A 75 -4.67 -7.75 -2.90
C THR A 75 -3.80 -7.13 -3.98
N ASP A 76 -2.51 -7.07 -3.70
CA ASP A 76 -1.47 -6.72 -4.67
C ASP A 76 -0.24 -7.62 -4.44
N ALA A 77 0.78 -7.52 -5.27
CA ALA A 77 2.02 -8.28 -5.14
C ALA A 77 3.23 -7.36 -4.99
N ALA A 78 4.04 -7.62 -3.97
CA ALA A 78 5.38 -7.04 -3.84
C ALA A 78 6.44 -8.12 -4.04
N SER A 79 7.45 -7.83 -4.84
CA SER A 79 8.62 -8.69 -4.89
C SER A 79 9.48 -8.49 -3.66
N ARG A 80 10.12 -9.55 -3.17
CA ARG A 80 11.21 -9.52 -2.21
C ARG A 80 12.45 -10.11 -2.88
N THR A 81 13.57 -9.42 -2.78
CA THR A 81 14.86 -9.96 -3.21
C THR A 81 15.71 -10.27 -2.00
N TYR A 82 16.27 -11.48 -1.94
CA TYR A 82 17.20 -11.88 -0.89
C TYR A 82 18.31 -12.76 -1.47
N VAL A 83 19.46 -12.81 -0.79
CA VAL A 83 20.55 -13.71 -1.17
C VAL A 83 20.48 -14.97 -0.31
N LYS A 84 20.48 -16.14 -0.95
CA LYS A 84 20.57 -17.44 -0.28
C LYS A 84 21.58 -18.29 -1.02
N PHE A 85 22.55 -18.84 -0.29
CA PHE A 85 23.65 -19.65 -0.87
C PHE A 85 24.44 -18.95 -1.99
N GLY A 86 24.57 -17.63 -1.94
CA GLY A 86 25.27 -16.86 -2.98
C GLY A 86 24.42 -16.52 -4.21
N GLU A 87 23.18 -17.00 -4.27
CA GLU A 87 22.24 -16.71 -5.37
C GLU A 87 21.26 -15.61 -4.97
N CYS A 88 20.95 -14.73 -5.93
CA CYS A 88 19.92 -13.70 -5.80
C CYS A 88 18.56 -14.31 -6.13
N ILE A 89 17.71 -14.48 -5.12
CA ILE A 89 16.37 -15.05 -5.25
C ILE A 89 15.35 -13.92 -5.19
N GLN A 90 14.47 -13.88 -6.18
CA GLN A 90 13.30 -13.01 -6.20
C GLN A 90 12.05 -13.83 -5.91
N ASP A 91 11.35 -13.47 -4.85
CA ASP A 91 10.10 -14.09 -4.43
C ASP A 91 8.97 -13.07 -4.54
N LYS A 92 7.77 -13.51 -4.94
CA LYS A 92 6.58 -12.65 -5.01
C LYS A 92 5.75 -12.89 -3.77
N ARG A 93 5.59 -11.84 -2.96
CA ARG A 93 4.71 -11.86 -1.80
C ARG A 93 3.40 -11.18 -2.09
N GLU A 94 2.32 -11.83 -1.71
CA GLU A 94 1.01 -11.22 -1.71
C GLU A 94 0.92 -10.20 -0.57
N LEU A 95 0.31 -9.06 -0.86
CA LEU A 95 -0.03 -8.02 0.08
C LEU A 95 -1.55 -7.95 0.18
N HIS A 96 -2.06 -7.92 1.40
CA HIS A 96 -3.47 -7.66 1.65
C HIS A 96 -3.65 -6.20 2.07
N ILE A 97 -4.60 -5.53 1.44
CA ILE A 97 -4.85 -4.10 1.57
C ILE A 97 -6.26 -3.91 2.11
N LEU A 98 -6.36 -3.16 3.21
CA LEU A 98 -7.61 -2.76 3.83
C LEU A 98 -7.66 -1.23 3.91
N ILE A 99 -8.74 -0.65 3.38
CA ILE A 99 -9.03 0.79 3.46
C ILE A 99 -10.42 0.95 4.07
N GLU A 100 -10.52 1.70 5.16
CA GLU A 100 -11.76 1.91 5.90
C GLU A 100 -12.07 3.41 6.02
N PRO A 101 -13.35 3.81 6.07
CA PRO A 101 -13.70 5.19 6.39
C PRO A 101 -13.12 5.57 7.76
N SER A 102 -12.49 6.74 7.88
CA SER A 102 -12.13 7.27 9.19
C SER A 102 -13.38 7.75 9.91
N SER A 103 -13.57 7.26 11.14
CA SER A 103 -14.62 7.66 12.07
C SER A 103 -14.51 9.13 12.51
#